data_AF-A0A3E0WJ32-F1
#
_entry.id   AF-A0A3E0WJ32-F1
#
_cell.length_a   1.000
_cell.length_b   1.000
_cell.length_c   1.000
_cell.angle_alpha   90.00
_cell.angle_beta   90.00
_cell.angle_gamma   90.00
#
_symmetry.space_group_name_H-M   'P 1'
#
loop_
_entity.id
_entity.type
_entity.pdbx_description
1 polymer ?
#
loop_
_entity_poly.entity_id
_entity_poly.type
_entity_poly.pdbx_seq_one_letter_code
_entity_poly.pdbx_strand_id
1 'polypeptide(L)'
;MVKAQINPKLVELLTHKERTAIPDSPTTSWLPGKYVMMIYKSKDQVNRNFPENHFMLTCKSCGRKGKYNVGIMLIDPNAEKITENIQTTGYFRCKHCNNAGNWEFPQEFFMRAIASLLAKSIDMGSSSDNICEFGKNQLYDGSSHTFISDGEEHLLSQLEQDPLNSFIWNRLGNLYDKGGRPELAASAFEHSLALDFFQVESYYSLGVLLFQIGELEEAALHFRKALVAAAKYDKLSAVVLRDCLSDSLDKLFYIHFHSEKEIPFVPTKKEIESIRDQEILNYIDQQLDLDVEIIPGNLQSFYPIAEIFMGKMAHRIPKRERTWEKPNVSKSKKVKKRHKRTRKK
;
A
#
# COMPACT_ATOMS: atom_id res chain seq x y z
N MET A 1 -29.91 9.98 4.78
CA MET A 1 -28.44 10.04 4.72
C MET A 1 -27.90 8.66 4.37
N VAL A 2 -26.95 8.56 3.45
CA VAL A 2 -26.27 7.29 3.12
C VAL A 2 -25.36 6.95 4.31
N LYS A 3 -25.52 5.76 4.91
CA LYS A 3 -24.63 5.28 5.97
C LYS A 3 -23.20 5.17 5.44
N ALA A 4 -22.19 5.47 6.26
CA ALA A 4 -20.79 5.47 5.81
C ALA A 4 -20.19 4.07 5.56
N GLN A 5 -20.97 3.01 5.81
CA GLN A 5 -20.58 1.61 5.56
C GLN A 5 -19.24 1.25 6.25
N ILE A 6 -19.06 1.68 7.50
CA ILE A 6 -17.86 1.41 8.32
C ILE A 6 -18.19 0.29 9.28
N ASN A 7 -17.35 -0.74 9.37
CA ASN A 7 -17.57 -1.82 10.33
C ASN A 7 -17.42 -1.29 11.79
N PRO A 8 -18.42 -1.44 12.68
CA PRO A 8 -18.27 -1.03 14.07
C PRO A 8 -17.16 -1.78 14.83
N LYS A 9 -16.84 -3.02 14.42
CA LYS A 9 -15.72 -3.79 14.98
C LYS A 9 -14.37 -3.14 14.70
N LEU A 10 -14.21 -2.57 13.50
CA LEU A 10 -13.01 -1.79 13.16
C LEU A 10 -12.84 -0.62 14.14
N VAL A 11 -13.91 0.14 14.39
CA VAL A 11 -13.89 1.29 15.31
C VAL A 11 -13.57 0.85 16.73
N GLU A 12 -14.13 -0.27 17.17
CA GLU A 12 -13.85 -0.87 18.48
C GLU A 12 -12.35 -1.17 18.63
N LEU A 13 -11.75 -1.86 17.67
CA LEU A 13 -10.33 -2.20 17.70
C LEU A 13 -9.42 -0.96 17.60
N LEU A 14 -9.78 0.02 16.79
CA LEU A 14 -8.99 1.25 16.61
C LEU A 14 -9.05 2.21 17.81
N THR A 15 -10.16 2.23 18.55
CA THR A 15 -10.41 3.23 19.61
C THR A 15 -10.42 2.64 21.02
N HIS A 16 -10.43 1.31 21.14
CA HIS A 16 -10.60 0.56 22.39
C HIS A 16 -11.87 0.93 23.18
N LYS A 17 -12.86 1.52 22.51
CA LYS A 17 -14.17 1.79 23.11
C LYS A 17 -15.04 0.54 23.09
N GLU A 18 -15.81 0.34 24.16
CA GLU A 18 -16.77 -0.76 24.24
C GLU A 18 -17.78 -0.72 23.08
N ARG A 19 -18.15 -1.90 22.56
CA ARG A 19 -19.08 -2.04 21.45
C ARG A 19 -20.41 -1.28 21.66
N THR A 20 -20.92 -1.21 22.88
CA THR A 20 -22.16 -0.52 23.26
C THR A 20 -22.11 1.00 23.05
N ALA A 21 -20.91 1.59 23.10
CA ALA A 21 -20.69 3.02 22.87
C ALA A 21 -20.55 3.38 21.38
N ILE A 22 -20.45 2.39 20.50
CA ILE A 22 -20.23 2.58 19.06
C ILE A 22 -21.57 2.39 18.32
N PRO A 23 -22.00 3.32 17.46
CA PRO A 23 -23.19 3.12 16.64
C PRO A 23 -23.06 1.91 15.72
N ASP A 24 -24.17 1.23 15.40
CA ASP A 24 -24.17 0.13 14.41
C ASP A 24 -23.76 0.56 13.00
N SER A 25 -23.75 1.86 12.75
CA SER A 25 -23.31 2.45 11.48
C SER A 25 -22.48 3.71 11.75
N PRO A 26 -21.23 3.53 12.20
CA PRO A 26 -20.33 4.64 12.47
C PRO A 26 -20.10 5.49 11.22
N THR A 27 -19.87 6.77 11.44
CA THR A 27 -19.44 7.75 10.43
C THR A 27 -17.92 7.89 10.43
N THR A 28 -17.35 8.52 9.41
CA THR A 28 -15.90 8.75 9.29
C THR A 28 -15.29 9.47 10.51
N SER A 29 -16.08 10.27 11.23
CA SER A 29 -15.66 10.92 12.48
C SER A 29 -15.28 9.96 13.62
N TRP A 30 -15.63 8.67 13.50
CA TRP A 30 -15.24 7.63 14.46
C TRP A 30 -13.89 6.99 14.15
N LEU A 31 -13.31 7.26 12.98
CA LEU A 31 -12.01 6.74 12.59
C LEU A 31 -10.90 7.64 13.17
N PRO A 32 -9.97 7.11 13.96
CA PRO A 32 -8.79 7.85 14.40
C PRO A 32 -7.78 7.97 13.27
N GLY A 33 -6.91 8.98 13.36
CA GLY A 33 -5.84 9.22 12.40
C GLY A 33 -5.76 10.68 11.99
N LYS A 34 -4.53 11.17 11.79
CA LYS A 34 -4.24 12.54 11.36
C LYS A 34 -4.77 12.79 9.94
N TYR A 35 -4.65 11.80 9.05
CA TYR A 35 -4.92 12.01 7.62
C TYR A 35 -6.31 11.55 7.16
N VAL A 36 -7.04 10.82 8.01
CA VAL A 36 -8.32 10.20 7.63
C VAL A 36 -9.32 11.21 7.05
N MET A 37 -9.57 12.32 7.75
CA MET A 37 -10.56 13.30 7.30
C MET A 37 -10.11 14.09 6.07
N MET A 38 -8.79 14.29 5.92
CA MET A 38 -8.20 14.92 4.75
C MET A 38 -8.38 14.03 3.51
N ILE A 39 -7.97 12.76 3.61
CA ILE A 39 -8.15 11.75 2.57
C ILE A 39 -9.63 11.53 2.24
N TYR A 40 -10.51 11.47 3.24
CA TYR A 40 -11.94 11.32 3.00
C TYR A 40 -12.55 12.47 2.17
N LYS A 41 -12.11 13.71 2.41
CA LYS A 41 -12.59 14.89 1.65
C LYS A 41 -12.09 14.89 0.21
N SER A 42 -10.89 14.38 -0.03
CA SER A 42 -10.26 14.32 -1.36
C SER A 42 -10.31 12.94 -2.00
N LYS A 43 -11.15 12.02 -1.50
CA LYS A 43 -11.19 10.61 -1.92
C LYS A 43 -11.46 10.40 -3.40
N ASP A 44 -12.09 11.36 -4.07
CA ASP A 44 -12.38 11.27 -5.50
C ASP A 44 -11.13 11.53 -6.37
N GLN A 45 -10.05 12.06 -5.77
CA GLN A 45 -8.72 12.22 -6.40
C GLN A 45 -7.85 10.96 -6.23
N VAL A 46 -8.17 10.09 -5.27
CA VAL A 46 -7.46 8.83 -5.06
C VAL A 46 -7.73 7.90 -6.24
N ASN A 47 -6.67 7.43 -6.87
CA ASN A 47 -6.77 6.53 -8.01
C ASN A 47 -7.36 5.21 -7.55
N ARG A 48 -8.43 4.77 -8.23
CA ARG A 48 -9.03 3.47 -7.93
C ARG A 48 -8.23 2.36 -8.57
N ASN A 49 -7.97 1.33 -7.78
CA ASN A 49 -7.36 0.09 -8.26
C ASN A 49 -8.26 -0.65 -9.27
N PHE A 50 -9.58 -0.47 -9.17
CA PHE A 50 -10.56 -1.13 -10.02
C PHE A 50 -11.67 -0.15 -10.46
N PRO A 51 -12.21 -0.30 -11.69
CA PRO A 51 -13.30 0.53 -12.19
C PRO A 51 -14.57 0.41 -11.36
N GLU A 52 -15.42 1.43 -11.43
CA GLU A 52 -16.74 1.37 -10.82
C GLU A 52 -17.68 0.44 -11.58
N ASN A 53 -18.34 -0.44 -10.85
CA ASN A 53 -19.30 -1.38 -11.39
C ASN A 53 -20.47 -1.51 -10.44
N HIS A 54 -21.61 -0.94 -10.81
CA HIS A 54 -22.73 -0.79 -9.89
C HIS A 54 -23.86 -1.77 -10.16
N PHE A 55 -24.35 -2.43 -9.10
CA PHE A 55 -25.53 -3.30 -9.14
C PHE A 55 -26.51 -2.99 -8.02
N MET A 56 -27.79 -3.29 -8.27
CA MET A 56 -28.84 -3.30 -7.25
C MET A 56 -28.82 -4.64 -6.51
N LEU A 57 -28.30 -4.65 -5.29
CA LEU A 57 -28.21 -5.85 -4.45
C LEU A 57 -29.27 -5.82 -3.35
N THR A 58 -29.84 -6.99 -3.01
CA THR A 58 -30.67 -7.13 -1.80
C THR A 58 -29.81 -7.62 -0.65
N CYS A 59 -29.83 -6.91 0.48
CA CYS A 59 -29.23 -7.41 1.71
C CYS A 59 -30.16 -8.45 2.34
N LYS A 60 -29.74 -9.72 2.43
CA LYS A 60 -30.56 -10.80 2.98
C LYS A 60 -30.84 -10.64 4.48
N SER A 61 -30.02 -9.87 5.19
CA SER A 61 -30.19 -9.64 6.63
C SER A 61 -31.32 -8.66 6.97
N CYS A 62 -31.60 -7.68 6.11
CA CYS A 62 -32.68 -6.71 6.36
C CYS A 62 -33.74 -6.64 5.25
N GLY A 63 -33.59 -7.44 4.18
CA GLY A 63 -34.48 -7.48 3.03
C GLY A 63 -34.45 -6.25 2.13
N ARG A 64 -33.60 -5.25 2.42
CA ARG A 64 -33.59 -3.98 1.68
C ARG A 64 -32.63 -4.00 0.50
N LYS A 65 -33.07 -3.39 -0.60
CA LYS A 65 -32.28 -3.18 -1.81
C LYS A 65 -31.43 -1.92 -1.72
N GLY A 66 -30.29 -1.91 -2.42
CA GLY A 66 -29.45 -0.73 -2.59
C GLY A 66 -28.51 -0.86 -3.78
N LYS A 67 -28.04 0.27 -4.30
CA LYS A 67 -27.03 0.32 -5.37
C LYS A 67 -25.62 0.26 -4.75
N TYR A 68 -24.79 -0.70 -5.13
CA TYR A 68 -23.45 -0.91 -4.58
C TYR A 68 -22.42 -1.01 -5.70
N ASN A 69 -21.23 -0.45 -5.47
CA ASN A 69 -20.07 -0.67 -6.32
C ASN A 69 -19.43 -2.01 -5.94
N VAL A 70 -19.46 -2.98 -6.84
CA VAL A 70 -18.85 -4.30 -6.66
C VAL A 70 -17.44 -4.36 -7.25
N GLY A 71 -16.97 -3.33 -7.95
CA GLY A 71 -15.68 -3.37 -8.65
C GLY A 71 -15.66 -4.43 -9.76
N ILE A 72 -14.51 -5.02 -10.02
CA ILE A 72 -14.42 -6.13 -10.98
C ILE A 72 -14.90 -7.44 -10.34
N MET A 73 -15.43 -8.30 -11.19
CA MET A 73 -15.82 -9.66 -10.86
C MET A 73 -14.67 -10.61 -11.21
N LEU A 74 -14.25 -11.42 -10.26
CA LEU A 74 -13.19 -12.40 -10.45
C LEU A 74 -13.78 -13.80 -10.42
N ILE A 75 -13.48 -14.58 -11.45
CA ILE A 75 -13.95 -15.95 -11.60
C ILE A 75 -12.74 -16.86 -11.51
N ASP A 76 -12.77 -17.78 -10.54
CA ASP A 76 -11.76 -18.83 -10.45
C ASP A 76 -11.90 -19.74 -11.68
N PRO A 77 -10.87 -19.84 -12.55
CA PRO A 77 -10.93 -20.68 -13.74
C PRO A 77 -11.08 -22.18 -13.41
N ASN A 78 -10.81 -22.57 -12.17
CA ASN A 78 -10.94 -23.95 -11.70
C ASN A 78 -12.31 -24.24 -11.04
N ALA A 79 -13.20 -23.25 -10.92
CA ALA A 79 -14.51 -23.46 -10.33
C ALA A 79 -15.38 -24.34 -11.24
N GLU A 80 -16.01 -25.37 -10.67
CA GLU A 80 -16.95 -26.26 -11.40
C GLU A 80 -18.13 -25.48 -11.99
N LYS A 81 -18.56 -24.40 -11.31
CA LYS A 81 -19.61 -23.50 -11.77
C LYS A 81 -19.16 -22.06 -11.67
N ILE A 82 -19.13 -21.41 -12.83
CA ILE A 82 -18.75 -20.00 -13.00
C ILE A 82 -19.57 -19.06 -12.09
N THR A 83 -20.85 -19.38 -11.86
CA THR A 83 -21.78 -18.50 -11.13
C THR A 83 -21.75 -18.66 -9.62
N GLU A 84 -21.12 -19.70 -9.08
CA GLU A 84 -21.18 -19.98 -7.63
C GLU A 84 -20.02 -19.36 -6.85
N ASN A 85 -18.92 -18.97 -7.51
CA ASN A 85 -17.69 -18.50 -6.88
C ASN A 85 -17.16 -17.16 -7.45
N ILE A 86 -18.06 -16.22 -7.77
CA ILE A 86 -17.66 -14.90 -8.25
C ILE A 86 -17.20 -14.04 -7.06
N GLN A 87 -15.91 -13.70 -7.02
CA GLN A 87 -15.39 -12.71 -6.06
C GLN A 87 -15.56 -11.30 -6.61
N THR A 88 -15.61 -10.31 -5.73
CA THR A 88 -15.74 -8.89 -6.10
C THR A 88 -14.66 -8.05 -5.45
N THR A 89 -14.16 -7.02 -6.15
CA THR A 89 -13.09 -6.15 -5.61
C THR A 89 -13.57 -4.87 -4.95
N GLY A 90 -14.86 -4.53 -5.08
CA GLY A 90 -15.45 -3.39 -4.37
C GLY A 90 -15.68 -3.69 -2.90
N TYR A 91 -15.36 -2.74 -2.02
CA TYR A 91 -15.78 -2.81 -0.63
C TYR A 91 -17.21 -2.28 -0.48
N PHE A 92 -18.10 -3.09 0.11
CA PHE A 92 -19.43 -2.64 0.47
C PHE A 92 -20.02 -3.41 1.67
N ARG A 93 -20.73 -2.67 2.51
CA ARG A 93 -21.64 -3.16 3.57
C ARG A 93 -23.05 -2.64 3.33
N CYS A 94 -24.08 -3.25 3.89
CA CYS A 94 -25.46 -2.80 3.65
C CYS A 94 -25.67 -1.32 4.04
N LYS A 95 -26.16 -0.49 3.10
CA LYS A 95 -26.50 0.93 3.33
C LYS A 95 -27.60 1.14 4.37
N HIS A 96 -28.28 0.07 4.81
CA HIS A 96 -29.39 0.10 5.75
C HIS A 96 -29.04 -0.50 7.11
N CYS A 97 -28.54 -1.73 7.17
CA CYS A 97 -28.19 -2.41 8.43
C CYS A 97 -26.68 -2.56 8.67
N ASN A 98 -25.84 -2.11 7.74
CA ASN A 98 -24.38 -2.19 7.80
C ASN A 98 -23.80 -3.61 7.91
N ASN A 99 -24.61 -4.65 7.67
CA ASN A 99 -24.14 -6.02 7.62
C ASN A 99 -23.35 -6.32 6.32
N ALA A 100 -22.42 -7.27 6.39
CA ALA A 100 -21.65 -7.80 5.26
C ALA A 100 -22.05 -9.25 4.92
N GLY A 101 -21.48 -9.80 3.84
CA GLY A 101 -21.44 -11.25 3.55
C GLY A 101 -22.71 -11.96 3.08
N ASN A 102 -23.91 -11.38 3.20
CA ASN A 102 -25.14 -12.07 2.80
C ASN A 102 -25.99 -11.27 1.82
N TRP A 103 -25.67 -11.43 0.53
CA TRP A 103 -26.26 -10.67 -0.58
C TRP A 103 -27.06 -11.57 -1.52
N GLU A 104 -28.12 -10.99 -2.08
CA GLU A 104 -28.83 -11.52 -3.23
C GLU A 104 -28.50 -10.65 -4.45
N PHE A 105 -27.99 -11.30 -5.50
CA PHE A 105 -27.59 -10.65 -6.74
C PHE A 105 -28.71 -10.73 -7.78
N PRO A 106 -28.93 -9.67 -8.58
CA PRO A 106 -29.86 -9.71 -9.70
C PRO A 106 -29.30 -10.61 -10.82
N GLN A 107 -30.17 -11.18 -11.65
CA GLN A 107 -29.75 -11.99 -12.81
C GLN A 107 -28.80 -11.23 -13.75
N GLU A 108 -28.96 -9.91 -13.87
CA GLU A 108 -28.08 -9.02 -14.63
C GLU A 108 -26.61 -9.13 -14.20
N PHE A 109 -26.33 -9.36 -12.91
CA PHE A 109 -24.96 -9.54 -12.39
C PHE A 109 -24.25 -10.71 -13.09
N PHE A 110 -24.91 -11.87 -13.12
CA PHE A 110 -24.37 -13.08 -13.73
C PHE A 110 -24.32 -12.96 -15.26
N MET A 111 -25.34 -12.38 -15.88
CA MET A 111 -25.35 -12.15 -17.32
C MET A 111 -24.20 -11.25 -17.76
N ARG A 112 -23.90 -10.19 -16.98
CA ARG A 112 -22.81 -9.27 -17.26
C ARG A 112 -21.43 -9.93 -17.07
N ALA A 113 -21.28 -10.80 -16.07
CA ALA A 113 -20.07 -11.59 -15.90
C ALA A 113 -19.83 -12.54 -17.10
N ILE A 114 -20.84 -13.31 -17.50
CA ILE A 114 -20.76 -14.25 -18.65
C ILE A 114 -20.49 -13.50 -19.96
N ALA A 115 -21.21 -12.40 -20.21
CA ALA A 115 -21.02 -11.60 -21.43
C ALA A 115 -19.60 -11.02 -21.50
N SER A 116 -19.04 -10.54 -20.38
CA SER A 116 -17.67 -10.02 -20.32
C SER A 116 -16.63 -11.10 -20.60
N LEU A 117 -16.82 -12.33 -20.14
CA LEU A 117 -15.94 -13.46 -20.47
C LEU A 117 -16.04 -13.85 -21.96
N LEU A 118 -17.25 -13.94 -22.51
CA LEU A 118 -17.45 -14.29 -23.92
C LEU A 118 -16.82 -13.24 -24.85
N ALA A 119 -16.98 -11.95 -24.55
CA ALA A 119 -16.36 -10.88 -25.31
C ALA A 119 -14.84 -11.01 -25.40
N LYS A 120 -14.17 -11.47 -24.33
CA LYS A 120 -12.72 -11.74 -24.32
C LYS A 120 -12.31 -12.92 -25.21
N SER A 121 -13.18 -13.90 -25.40
CA SER A 121 -12.88 -15.09 -26.23
C SER A 121 -12.92 -14.84 -27.74
N ILE A 122 -13.56 -13.76 -28.19
CA ILE A 122 -13.85 -13.50 -29.62
C ILE A 122 -12.85 -12.52 -30.24
N ASP A 123 -11.83 -12.06 -29.51
CA ASP A 123 -10.82 -11.06 -29.94
C ASP A 123 -11.46 -9.84 -30.66
N MET A 124 -12.67 -9.47 -30.22
CA MET A 124 -13.33 -8.24 -30.60
C MET A 124 -12.65 -7.11 -29.83
N GLY A 125 -11.48 -6.71 -30.32
CA GLY A 125 -10.76 -5.54 -29.87
C GLY A 125 -11.62 -4.29 -30.04
N SER A 126 -12.45 -3.96 -29.05
CA SER A 126 -12.78 -2.59 -28.67
C SER A 126 -13.66 -2.52 -27.41
N SER A 127 -13.12 -1.82 -26.41
CA SER A 127 -13.83 -0.93 -25.49
C SER A 127 -15.07 -1.44 -24.76
N SER A 128 -14.89 -1.95 -23.55
CA SER A 128 -15.58 -1.44 -22.36
C SER A 128 -14.89 -2.01 -21.13
N ASP A 129 -14.84 -1.24 -20.04
CA ASP A 129 -14.19 -1.56 -18.76
C ASP A 129 -14.08 -3.07 -18.49
N ASN A 130 -12.86 -3.57 -18.26
CA ASN A 130 -12.60 -4.97 -17.88
C ASN A 130 -13.26 -5.27 -16.53
N ILE A 131 -14.56 -5.52 -16.56
CA ILE A 131 -15.43 -5.67 -15.39
C ILE A 131 -15.46 -7.11 -14.87
N CYS A 132 -14.94 -8.07 -15.65
CA CYS A 132 -14.82 -9.47 -15.27
C CYS A 132 -13.48 -10.05 -15.72
N GLU A 133 -12.77 -10.73 -14.83
CA GLU A 133 -11.46 -11.35 -15.12
C GLU A 133 -11.36 -12.77 -14.55
N PHE A 134 -10.54 -13.60 -15.19
CA PHE A 134 -10.15 -14.88 -14.62
C PHE A 134 -9.07 -14.65 -13.57
N GLY A 135 -9.26 -15.21 -12.38
CA GLY A 135 -8.31 -15.06 -11.30
C GLY A 135 -8.95 -15.28 -9.95
N LYS A 136 -8.11 -15.19 -8.92
CA LYS A 136 -8.51 -15.35 -7.53
C LYS A 136 -7.88 -14.24 -6.70
N ASN A 137 -8.71 -13.52 -5.96
CA ASN A 137 -8.22 -12.60 -4.94
C ASN A 137 -7.93 -13.37 -3.66
N GLN A 138 -6.68 -13.30 -3.21
CA GLN A 138 -6.21 -13.95 -2.00
C GLN A 138 -5.62 -12.93 -1.03
N LEU A 139 -5.87 -13.15 0.26
CA LEU A 139 -5.18 -12.42 1.32
C LEU A 139 -3.77 -12.98 1.52
N TYR A 140 -3.00 -12.32 2.39
CA TYR A 140 -1.59 -12.64 2.64
C TYR A 140 -1.37 -14.06 3.20
N ASP A 141 -2.38 -14.64 3.84
CA ASP A 141 -2.37 -15.99 4.43
C ASP A 141 -2.92 -17.05 3.46
N GLY A 142 -3.21 -16.66 2.21
CA GLY A 142 -3.75 -17.54 1.17
C GLY A 142 -5.26 -17.72 1.22
N SER A 143 -5.96 -17.17 2.22
CA SER A 143 -7.41 -17.23 2.30
C SER A 143 -8.04 -16.50 1.11
N SER A 144 -9.26 -16.89 0.74
CA SER A 144 -10.00 -16.30 -0.38
C SER A 144 -11.41 -16.02 0.05
N HIS A 145 -11.87 -14.81 -0.23
CA HIS A 145 -13.17 -14.32 0.24
C HIS A 145 -13.99 -13.82 -0.95
N THR A 146 -15.31 -13.97 -0.87
CA THR A 146 -16.21 -13.54 -1.95
C THR A 146 -16.24 -12.02 -2.06
N PHE A 147 -16.38 -11.33 -0.92
CA PHE A 147 -16.38 -9.87 -0.88
C PHE A 147 -15.18 -9.34 -0.10
N ILE A 148 -14.74 -8.12 -0.43
CA ILE A 148 -13.72 -7.41 0.36
C ILE A 148 -14.19 -7.23 1.81
N SER A 149 -15.49 -7.05 2.05
CA SER A 149 -16.04 -6.96 3.41
C SER A 149 -16.00 -8.29 4.18
N ASP A 150 -15.97 -9.45 3.51
CA ASP A 150 -15.73 -10.73 4.18
C ASP A 150 -14.25 -10.90 4.55
N GLY A 151 -13.35 -10.43 3.67
CA GLY A 151 -11.93 -10.32 3.98
C GLY A 151 -11.64 -9.36 5.13
N GLU A 152 -12.42 -8.27 5.25
CA GLU A 152 -12.38 -7.37 6.41
C GLU A 152 -12.72 -8.13 7.70
N GLU A 153 -13.84 -8.87 7.73
CA GLU A 153 -14.21 -9.65 8.94
C GLU A 153 -13.12 -10.67 9.31
N HIS A 154 -12.52 -11.34 8.32
CA HIS A 154 -11.42 -12.27 8.54
C HIS A 154 -10.20 -11.59 9.20
N LEU A 155 -9.72 -10.47 8.64
CA LEU A 155 -8.59 -9.74 9.20
C LEU A 155 -8.91 -9.12 10.57
N LEU A 156 -10.13 -8.62 10.77
CA LEU A 156 -10.56 -8.11 12.08
C LEU A 156 -10.60 -9.22 13.13
N SER A 157 -11.00 -10.44 12.77
CA SER A 157 -10.98 -11.59 13.70
C SER A 157 -9.56 -11.98 14.12
N GLN A 158 -8.57 -11.82 13.24
CA GLN A 158 -7.16 -12.03 13.60
C GLN A 158 -6.66 -10.91 14.51
N LEU A 159 -7.06 -9.67 14.27
CA LEU A 159 -6.75 -8.51 15.12
C LEU A 159 -7.45 -8.57 16.48
N GLU A 160 -8.58 -9.27 16.62
CA GLU A 160 -9.14 -9.56 17.94
C GLU A 160 -8.23 -10.47 18.78
N GLN A 161 -7.53 -11.40 18.12
CA GLN A 161 -6.59 -12.32 18.78
C GLN A 161 -5.24 -11.66 19.07
N ASP A 162 -4.77 -10.81 18.15
CA ASP A 162 -3.52 -10.04 18.30
C ASP A 162 -3.70 -8.59 17.85
N PRO A 163 -4.28 -7.72 18.72
CA PRO A 163 -4.56 -6.32 18.37
C PRO A 163 -3.31 -5.48 18.07
N LEU A 164 -2.15 -5.92 18.54
CA LEU A 164 -0.88 -5.19 18.40
C LEU A 164 -0.11 -5.59 17.13
N ASN A 165 -0.71 -6.41 16.26
CA ASN A 165 -0.08 -6.87 15.04
C ASN A 165 -0.08 -5.79 13.95
N SER A 166 0.99 -4.98 13.90
CA SER A 166 1.17 -3.91 12.91
C SER A 166 1.06 -4.41 11.46
N PHE A 167 1.50 -5.63 11.19
CA PHE A 167 1.46 -6.24 9.86
C PHE A 167 0.02 -6.52 9.42
N ILE A 168 -0.83 -7.08 10.28
CA ILE A 168 -2.23 -7.34 9.93
C ILE A 168 -2.98 -6.01 9.73
N TRP A 169 -2.71 -4.99 10.56
CA TRP A 169 -3.25 -3.64 10.31
C TRP A 169 -2.84 -3.07 8.95
N ASN A 170 -1.60 -3.28 8.51
CA ASN A 170 -1.17 -2.93 7.15
C ASN A 170 -1.96 -3.70 6.09
N ARG A 171 -2.13 -5.02 6.26
CA ARG A 171 -2.88 -5.86 5.30
C ARG A 171 -4.35 -5.43 5.22
N LEU A 172 -4.95 -5.04 6.34
CA LEU A 172 -6.29 -4.46 6.39
C LEU A 172 -6.36 -3.12 5.64
N GLY A 173 -5.35 -2.25 5.82
CA GLY A 173 -5.25 -1.00 5.06
C GLY A 173 -5.18 -1.24 3.54
N ASN A 174 -4.34 -2.19 3.10
CA ASN A 174 -4.24 -2.58 1.69
C ASN A 174 -5.56 -3.14 1.16
N LEU A 175 -6.29 -3.90 1.97
CA LEU A 175 -7.60 -4.44 1.62
C LEU A 175 -8.62 -3.30 1.38
N TYR A 176 -8.65 -2.30 2.24
CA TYR A 176 -9.52 -1.13 2.08
C TYR A 176 -9.16 -0.27 0.87
N ASP A 177 -7.87 -0.03 0.64
CA ASP A 177 -7.41 0.75 -0.51
C ASP A 177 -7.80 0.09 -1.84
N LYS A 178 -7.54 -1.23 -1.96
CA LYS A 178 -8.03 -2.04 -3.08
C LYS A 178 -9.55 -2.01 -3.20
N GLY A 179 -10.25 -1.98 -2.07
CA GLY A 179 -11.71 -1.85 -1.98
C GLY A 179 -12.28 -0.47 -2.35
N GLY A 180 -11.42 0.53 -2.62
CA GLY A 180 -11.84 1.90 -2.93
C GLY A 180 -12.29 2.70 -1.70
N ARG A 181 -11.74 2.39 -0.51
CA ARG A 181 -12.03 3.07 0.77
C ARG A 181 -10.75 3.65 1.38
N PRO A 182 -10.16 4.69 0.78
CA PRO A 182 -8.87 5.22 1.20
C PRO A 182 -8.90 5.83 2.60
N GLU A 183 -10.06 6.29 3.08
CA GLU A 183 -10.20 6.80 4.45
C GLU A 183 -10.07 5.69 5.51
N LEU A 184 -10.57 4.48 5.21
CA LEU A 184 -10.40 3.31 6.08
C LEU A 184 -8.95 2.81 5.99
N ALA A 185 -8.39 2.82 4.79
CA ALA A 185 -6.99 2.46 4.56
C ALA A 185 -6.04 3.35 5.36
N ALA A 186 -6.22 4.67 5.29
CA ALA A 186 -5.42 5.64 6.04
C ALA A 186 -5.46 5.37 7.54
N SER A 187 -6.65 5.17 8.11
CA SER A 187 -6.81 4.90 9.55
C SER A 187 -6.06 3.62 9.97
N ALA A 188 -6.16 2.56 9.16
CA ALA A 188 -5.46 1.29 9.42
C ALA A 188 -3.94 1.42 9.27
N PHE A 189 -3.44 2.14 8.25
CA PHE A 189 -2.00 2.41 8.09
C PHE A 189 -1.44 3.27 9.22
N GLU A 190 -2.17 4.30 9.65
CA GLU A 190 -1.76 5.15 10.77
C GLU A 190 -1.70 4.34 12.08
N HIS A 191 -2.67 3.46 12.32
CA HIS A 191 -2.65 2.58 13.49
C HIS A 191 -1.49 1.56 13.41
N SER A 192 -1.26 0.97 12.24
CA SER A 192 -0.11 0.10 11.98
C SER A 192 1.23 0.78 12.34
N LEU A 193 1.41 2.05 11.95
CA LEU A 193 2.60 2.85 12.25
C LEU A 193 2.71 3.27 13.72
N ALA A 194 1.58 3.40 14.43
CA ALA A 194 1.58 3.66 15.87
C ALA A 194 2.06 2.44 16.67
N LEU A 195 1.83 1.23 16.15
CA LEU A 195 2.28 -0.03 16.76
C LEU A 195 3.73 -0.36 16.40
N ASP A 196 4.12 -0.15 15.14
CA ASP A 196 5.47 -0.42 14.65
C ASP A 196 5.98 0.71 13.74
N PHE A 197 6.90 1.50 14.27
CA PHE A 197 7.56 2.59 13.53
C PHE A 197 8.47 2.10 12.39
N PHE A 198 8.74 0.80 12.27
CA PHE A 198 9.53 0.22 11.19
C PHE A 198 8.69 -0.42 10.08
N GLN A 199 7.36 -0.29 10.12
CA GLN A 199 6.46 -0.89 9.14
C GLN A 199 6.49 -0.16 7.78
N VAL A 200 7.43 -0.57 6.91
CA VAL A 200 7.73 0.08 5.62
C VAL A 200 6.50 0.18 4.70
N GLU A 201 5.75 -0.91 4.48
CA GLU A 201 4.56 -0.86 3.62
C GLU A 201 3.54 0.19 4.08
N SER A 202 3.38 0.41 5.39
CA SER A 202 2.37 1.36 5.89
C SER A 202 2.80 2.80 5.59
N TYR A 203 4.09 3.12 5.73
CA TYR A 203 4.61 4.40 5.30
C TYR A 203 4.47 4.59 3.79
N TYR A 204 4.83 3.58 3.00
CA TYR A 204 4.69 3.62 1.56
C TYR A 204 3.24 3.86 1.13
N SER A 205 2.31 3.02 1.59
CA SER A 205 0.89 3.11 1.19
C SER A 205 0.25 4.42 1.63
N LEU A 206 0.54 4.90 2.85
CA LEU A 206 0.03 6.20 3.30
C LEU A 206 0.64 7.36 2.50
N GLY A 207 1.93 7.28 2.16
CA GLY A 207 2.60 8.24 1.28
C GLY A 207 1.96 8.28 -0.11
N VAL A 208 1.61 7.13 -0.68
CA VAL A 208 0.90 7.03 -1.97
C VAL A 208 -0.48 7.70 -1.89
N LEU A 209 -1.26 7.43 -0.84
CA LEU A 209 -2.58 8.06 -0.66
C LEU A 209 -2.46 9.60 -0.57
N LEU A 210 -1.50 10.10 0.21
CA LEU A 210 -1.23 11.52 0.37
C LEU A 210 -0.74 12.17 -0.94
N PHE A 211 0.13 11.47 -1.68
CA PHE A 211 0.62 11.91 -2.98
C PHE A 211 -0.52 12.09 -3.99
N GLN A 212 -1.46 11.14 -4.02
CA GLN A 212 -2.60 11.18 -4.95
C GLN A 212 -3.58 12.32 -4.67
N ILE A 213 -3.73 12.72 -3.40
CA ILE A 213 -4.57 13.87 -3.02
C ILE A 213 -3.82 15.21 -3.04
N GLY A 214 -2.56 15.22 -3.51
CA GLY A 214 -1.75 16.43 -3.67
C GLY A 214 -1.06 16.94 -2.39
N GLU A 215 -1.10 16.19 -1.28
CA GLU A 215 -0.47 16.57 0.00
C GLU A 215 1.02 16.17 -0.02
N LEU A 216 1.80 16.88 -0.86
CA LEU A 216 3.16 16.48 -1.25
C LEU A 216 4.17 16.50 -0.08
N GLU A 217 4.07 17.45 0.83
CA GLU A 217 4.95 17.57 2.00
C GLU A 217 4.80 16.35 2.92
N GLU A 218 3.56 15.97 3.22
CA GLU A 218 3.26 14.81 4.08
C GLU A 218 3.57 13.50 3.36
N ALA A 219 3.29 13.41 2.05
CA ALA A 219 3.69 12.28 1.22
C ALA A 219 5.21 12.07 1.25
N ALA A 220 5.99 13.13 1.03
CA ALA A 220 7.45 13.07 1.07
C ALA A 220 7.97 12.67 2.45
N LEU A 221 7.37 13.17 3.53
CA LEU A 221 7.70 12.73 4.88
C LEU A 221 7.53 11.22 5.05
N HIS A 222 6.42 10.67 4.57
CA HIS A 222 6.14 9.23 4.67
C HIS A 222 7.07 8.38 3.79
N PHE A 223 7.36 8.80 2.56
CA PHE A 223 8.35 8.11 1.72
C PHE A 223 9.76 8.14 2.33
N ARG A 224 10.19 9.26 2.91
CA ARG A 224 11.48 9.33 3.62
C ARG A 224 11.49 8.42 4.86
N LYS A 225 10.38 8.35 5.61
CA LYS A 225 10.26 7.41 6.74
C LYS A 225 10.30 5.94 6.29
N ALA A 226 9.76 5.60 5.12
CA ALA A 226 9.89 4.25 4.56
C ALA A 226 11.37 3.88 4.29
N LEU A 227 12.15 4.81 3.73
CA LEU A 227 13.60 4.63 3.53
C LEU A 227 14.32 4.43 4.87
N VAL A 228 14.03 5.26 5.87
CA VAL A 228 14.64 5.16 7.21
C VAL A 228 14.31 3.83 7.89
N ALA A 229 13.06 3.36 7.77
CA ALA A 229 12.60 2.11 8.39
C ALA A 229 13.19 0.85 7.74
N ALA A 230 13.56 0.91 6.46
CA ALA A 230 13.93 -0.25 5.64
C ALA A 230 15.01 -1.15 6.24
N ALA A 231 16.03 -0.59 6.90
CA ALA A 231 17.14 -1.36 7.46
C ALA A 231 16.73 -2.33 8.59
N LYS A 232 15.57 -2.10 9.22
CA LYS A 232 15.02 -2.96 10.28
C LYS A 232 13.85 -3.80 9.82
N TYR A 233 13.43 -3.66 8.56
CA TYR A 233 12.21 -4.25 8.07
C TYR A 233 12.45 -5.58 7.34
N ASP A 234 11.78 -6.65 7.80
CA ASP A 234 12.06 -8.02 7.37
C ASP A 234 10.85 -8.79 6.82
N LYS A 235 9.66 -8.16 6.74
CA LYS A 235 8.45 -8.84 6.24
C LYS A 235 8.36 -8.91 4.72
N LEU A 236 9.19 -8.14 4.00
CA LEU A 236 9.32 -8.21 2.55
C LEU A 236 10.60 -8.95 2.15
N SER A 237 10.56 -9.60 0.99
CA SER A 237 11.78 -10.08 0.36
C SER A 237 12.67 -8.89 0.00
N ALA A 238 13.99 -9.09 -0.06
CA ALA A 238 14.91 -8.00 -0.34
C ALA A 238 14.65 -7.35 -1.71
N VAL A 239 14.24 -8.12 -2.71
CA VAL A 239 13.89 -7.58 -4.03
C VAL A 239 12.64 -6.71 -3.95
N VAL A 240 11.57 -7.19 -3.31
CA VAL A 240 10.32 -6.42 -3.18
C VAL A 240 10.51 -5.18 -2.32
N LEU A 241 11.32 -5.25 -1.27
CA LEU A 241 11.69 -4.09 -0.47
C LEU A 241 12.44 -3.06 -1.32
N ARG A 242 13.44 -3.48 -2.12
CA ARG A 242 14.17 -2.57 -3.02
C ARG A 242 13.22 -1.87 -3.98
N ASP A 243 12.30 -2.61 -4.60
CA ASP A 243 11.37 -2.05 -5.59
C ASP A 243 10.42 -1.04 -4.93
N CYS A 244 9.90 -1.34 -3.73
CA CYS A 244 9.07 -0.42 -2.94
C CYS A 244 9.81 0.88 -2.59
N LEU A 245 11.07 0.78 -2.15
CA LEU A 245 11.88 1.97 -1.84
C LEU A 245 12.24 2.75 -3.10
N SER A 246 12.44 2.07 -4.22
CA SER A 246 12.73 2.70 -5.50
C SER A 246 11.53 3.50 -6.03
N ASP A 247 10.31 2.99 -5.85
CA ASP A 247 9.10 3.75 -6.19
C ASP A 247 8.90 4.94 -5.25
N SER A 248 9.21 4.77 -3.97
CA SER A 248 9.23 5.86 -2.98
C SER A 248 10.22 6.96 -3.39
N LEU A 249 11.40 6.58 -3.88
CA LEU A 249 12.42 7.49 -4.37
C LEU A 249 11.97 8.19 -5.66
N ASP A 250 11.35 7.50 -6.61
CA ASP A 250 10.81 8.13 -7.82
C ASP A 250 9.79 9.23 -7.48
N LYS A 251 8.89 8.96 -6.52
CA LYS A 251 7.94 9.96 -6.01
C LYS A 251 8.62 11.10 -5.25
N LEU A 252 9.62 10.79 -4.42
CA LEU A 252 10.42 11.81 -3.75
C LEU A 252 11.18 12.69 -4.73
N PHE A 253 11.71 12.12 -5.82
CA PHE A 253 12.37 12.86 -6.87
C PHE A 253 11.39 13.83 -7.52
N TYR A 254 10.20 13.34 -7.90
CA TYR A 254 9.13 14.19 -8.41
C TYR A 254 8.82 15.36 -7.45
N ILE A 255 8.57 15.07 -6.17
CA ILE A 255 8.22 16.11 -5.17
C ILE A 255 9.37 17.11 -4.97
N HIS A 256 10.61 16.63 -4.89
CA HIS A 256 11.79 17.48 -4.72
C HIS A 256 11.93 18.49 -5.85
N PHE A 257 11.72 18.07 -7.10
CA PHE A 257 11.80 18.99 -8.23
C PHE A 257 10.62 19.95 -8.32
N HIS A 258 9.39 19.48 -8.04
CA HIS A 258 8.19 20.33 -8.08
C HIS A 258 8.12 21.34 -6.93
N SER A 259 8.81 21.08 -5.82
CA SER A 259 8.98 22.02 -4.71
C SER A 259 10.18 22.94 -4.87
N GLU A 260 10.73 23.10 -6.08
CA GLU A 260 11.93 23.91 -6.34
C GLU A 260 13.12 23.53 -5.42
N LYS A 261 13.19 22.25 -5.02
CA LYS A 261 14.19 21.67 -4.12
C LYS A 261 14.05 22.06 -2.64
N GLU A 262 12.92 22.65 -2.23
CA GLU A 262 12.64 22.93 -0.82
C GLU A 262 12.41 21.66 -0.01
N ILE A 263 11.70 20.67 -0.57
CA ILE A 263 11.45 19.39 0.10
C ILE A 263 12.63 18.44 -0.18
N PRO A 264 13.30 17.87 0.84
CA PRO A 264 14.45 16.98 0.63
C PRO A 264 14.09 15.69 -0.13
N PHE A 265 14.93 15.33 -1.12
CA PHE A 265 14.83 14.10 -1.90
C PHE A 265 15.12 12.83 -1.06
N VAL A 266 16.09 12.90 -0.15
CA VAL A 266 16.48 11.80 0.74
C VAL A 266 16.22 12.17 2.21
N PRO A 267 16.14 11.19 3.13
CA PRO A 267 16.04 11.45 4.56
C PRO A 267 17.06 12.47 5.07
N THR A 268 16.59 13.45 5.82
CA THR A 268 17.45 14.42 6.50
C THR A 268 18.21 13.77 7.65
N LYS A 269 19.32 14.39 8.08
CA LYS A 269 20.09 13.93 9.24
C LYS A 269 19.22 13.78 10.50
N LYS A 270 18.34 14.75 10.76
CA LYS A 270 17.38 14.73 11.87
C LYS A 270 16.41 13.54 11.80
N GLU A 271 15.93 13.20 10.60
CA GLU A 271 15.02 12.05 10.42
C GLU A 271 15.75 10.72 10.69
N ILE A 272 17.03 10.59 10.34
CA ILE A 272 17.80 9.35 10.59
C ILE A 272 18.27 9.24 12.04
N GLU A 273 18.66 10.35 12.67
CA GLU A 273 19.05 10.36 14.09
C GLU A 273 17.93 9.81 14.99
N SER A 274 16.67 9.96 14.57
CA SER A 274 15.50 9.43 15.28
C SER A 274 15.49 7.90 15.43
N ILE A 275 16.13 7.15 14.53
CA ILE A 275 16.20 5.67 14.58
C ILE A 275 17.52 5.13 15.14
N ARG A 276 18.47 6.01 15.50
CA ARG A 276 19.79 5.66 16.09
C ARG A 276 20.62 4.65 15.29
N ASP A 277 20.45 4.59 13.97
CA ASP A 277 21.24 3.69 13.12
C ASP A 277 22.52 4.37 12.62
N GLN A 278 23.65 4.07 13.28
CA GLN A 278 24.95 4.67 12.98
C GLN A 278 25.49 4.29 11.58
N GLU A 279 25.07 3.16 11.00
CA GLU A 279 25.53 2.78 9.64
C GLU A 279 24.93 3.71 8.58
N ILE A 280 23.64 4.08 8.72
CA ILE A 280 22.95 4.99 7.80
C ILE A 280 23.46 6.43 8.00
N LEU A 281 23.71 6.85 9.25
CA LEU A 281 24.28 8.18 9.54
C LEU A 281 25.64 8.37 8.89
N ASN A 282 26.55 7.39 9.04
CA ASN A 282 27.86 7.43 8.40
C ASN A 282 27.78 7.46 6.86
N TYR A 283 26.71 6.90 6.29
CA TYR A 283 26.47 6.92 4.86
C TYR A 283 26.07 8.32 4.37
N ILE A 284 25.13 8.99 5.05
CA ILE A 284 24.70 10.35 4.69
C ILE A 284 25.80 11.38 4.95
N ASP A 285 26.57 11.22 6.02
CA ASP A 285 27.69 12.11 6.35
C ASP A 285 28.83 12.07 5.30
N GLN A 286 28.93 11.00 4.49
CA GLN A 286 29.86 10.94 3.34
C GLN A 286 29.40 11.79 2.15
N GLN A 287 28.21 12.40 2.24
CA GLN A 287 27.48 13.06 1.17
C GLN A 287 27.16 12.11 0.01
N LEU A 288 26.02 12.30 -0.65
CA LEU A 288 25.65 11.60 -1.89
C LEU A 288 26.60 11.99 -3.03
N ASP A 289 27.89 11.69 -2.93
CA ASP A 289 28.84 11.67 -4.06
C ASP A 289 28.65 10.35 -4.82
N LEU A 290 27.38 10.02 -5.05
CA LEU A 290 26.94 8.93 -5.88
C LEU A 290 26.90 9.50 -7.29
N ASP A 291 27.86 9.10 -8.13
CA ASP A 291 27.75 9.22 -9.59
C ASP A 291 26.63 8.27 -10.10
N VAL A 292 25.42 8.44 -9.59
CA VAL A 292 24.24 7.65 -9.94
C VAL A 292 23.39 8.49 -10.87
N GLU A 293 23.28 8.04 -12.12
CA GLU A 293 22.36 8.62 -13.09
C GLU A 293 20.91 8.25 -12.72
N ILE A 294 20.13 9.24 -12.30
CA ILE A 294 18.72 9.07 -11.96
C ILE A 294 17.87 9.37 -13.19
N ILE A 295 17.03 8.40 -13.59
CA ILE A 295 16.13 8.51 -14.74
C ILE A 295 14.69 8.40 -14.21
N PRO A 296 13.92 9.51 -14.17
CA PRO A 296 12.54 9.50 -13.67
C PRO A 296 11.66 8.50 -14.42
N GLY A 297 10.82 7.78 -13.67
CA GLY A 297 9.96 6.71 -14.21
C GLY A 297 10.70 5.41 -14.57
N ASN A 298 12.04 5.36 -14.48
CA ASN A 298 12.81 4.13 -14.56
C ASN A 298 13.22 3.69 -13.15
N LEU A 299 12.45 2.76 -12.58
CA LEU A 299 12.63 2.22 -11.24
C LEU A 299 14.06 1.72 -10.96
N GLN A 300 14.72 1.12 -11.96
CA GLN A 300 16.06 0.54 -11.80
C GLN A 300 17.14 1.60 -11.56
N SER A 301 16.93 2.83 -12.04
CA SER A 301 17.87 3.93 -11.81
C SER A 301 17.98 4.31 -10.33
N PHE A 302 16.96 3.99 -9.53
CA PHE A 302 16.92 4.25 -8.09
C PHE A 302 17.47 3.10 -7.23
N TYR A 303 17.75 1.93 -7.82
CA TYR A 303 18.21 0.75 -7.07
C TYR A 303 19.46 1.00 -6.22
N PRO A 304 20.50 1.73 -6.70
CA PRO A 304 21.67 1.99 -5.86
C PRO A 304 21.29 2.72 -4.57
N ILE A 305 20.43 3.74 -4.68
CA ILE A 305 19.94 4.57 -3.57
C ILE A 305 19.08 3.72 -2.62
N ALA A 306 18.16 2.92 -3.14
CA ALA A 306 17.34 2.02 -2.33
C ALA A 306 18.20 1.02 -1.52
N GLU A 307 19.19 0.38 -2.17
CA GLU A 307 20.04 -0.64 -1.54
C GLU A 307 20.88 -0.10 -0.36
N ILE A 308 21.18 1.20 -0.34
CA ILE A 308 21.84 1.86 0.78
C ILE A 308 20.97 1.83 2.04
N PHE A 309 19.70 2.21 1.91
CA PHE A 309 18.77 2.32 3.03
C PHE A 309 18.31 0.96 3.55
N MET A 310 18.46 -0.11 2.76
CA MET A 310 18.10 -1.48 3.14
C MET A 310 19.03 -2.12 4.17
N GLY A 311 20.20 -1.54 4.47
CA GLY A 311 21.13 -2.08 5.46
C GLY A 311 21.50 -3.54 5.19
N LYS A 312 21.23 -4.45 6.14
CA LYS A 312 21.52 -5.89 5.99
C LYS A 312 20.64 -6.58 4.95
N MET A 313 19.45 -6.06 4.66
CA MET A 313 18.55 -6.65 3.67
C MET A 313 19.13 -6.61 2.25
N ALA A 314 19.94 -5.59 1.93
CA ALA A 314 20.60 -5.50 0.62
C ALA A 314 21.47 -6.74 0.32
N HIS A 315 22.10 -7.35 1.33
CA HIS A 315 22.93 -8.54 1.15
C HIS A 315 22.15 -9.81 0.78
N ARG A 316 20.82 -9.82 0.98
CA ARG A 316 19.94 -10.92 0.57
C ARG A 316 19.58 -10.84 -0.92
N ILE A 317 19.88 -9.74 -1.61
CA ILE A 317 19.74 -9.63 -3.06
C ILE A 317 20.86 -10.46 -3.74
N PRO A 318 20.53 -11.28 -4.76
CA PRO A 318 21.53 -12.01 -5.53
C PRO A 318 22.65 -11.10 -6.00
N LYS A 319 23.92 -11.51 -5.84
CA LYS A 319 25.08 -10.64 -6.13
C LYS A 319 25.07 -10.05 -7.55
N ARG A 320 24.58 -10.81 -8.54
CA ARG A 320 24.45 -10.40 -9.94
C ARG A 320 23.39 -9.30 -10.18
N GLU A 321 22.45 -9.15 -9.25
CA GLU A 321 21.32 -8.21 -9.33
C GLU A 321 21.51 -6.99 -8.41
N ARG A 322 22.56 -7.00 -7.57
CA ARG A 322 22.91 -5.86 -6.73
C ARG A 322 23.53 -4.75 -7.57
N THR A 323 23.07 -3.54 -7.32
CA THR A 323 23.52 -2.33 -8.02
C THR A 323 24.45 -1.49 -7.15
N TRP A 324 24.44 -1.71 -5.83
CA TRP A 324 25.34 -1.07 -4.88
C TRP A 324 26.30 -2.09 -4.27
N GLU A 325 27.60 -1.90 -4.50
CA GLU A 325 28.65 -2.54 -3.71
C GLU A 325 29.20 -1.49 -2.70
N LYS A 326 28.93 -1.69 -1.40
CA LYS A 326 29.51 -0.84 -0.33
C LYS A 326 31.01 -0.66 -0.60
N PRO A 327 31.55 0.57 -0.63
CA PRO A 327 32.98 0.75 -0.81
C PRO A 327 33.73 -0.02 0.26
N ASN A 328 34.73 -0.79 -0.17
CA ASN A 328 35.56 -1.61 0.71
C ASN A 328 36.32 -0.68 1.67
N VAL A 329 35.79 -0.46 2.88
CA VAL A 329 36.35 0.48 3.89
C VAL A 329 37.80 0.11 4.28
N SER A 330 38.28 -1.08 3.89
CA SER A 330 39.66 -1.53 4.09
C SER A 330 40.69 -0.99 3.08
N LYS A 331 40.30 -0.29 2.00
CA LYS A 331 41.24 0.17 0.94
C LYS A 331 41.48 1.67 0.86
N SER A 332 40.86 2.51 1.70
CA SER A 332 41.05 3.97 1.67
C SER A 332 42.35 4.49 2.33
N LYS A 333 43.32 3.62 2.65
CA LYS A 333 44.68 4.04 3.04
C LYS A 333 45.75 3.37 2.20
N LYS A 334 46.01 3.93 1.01
CA LYS A 334 47.35 3.95 0.36
C LYS A 334 47.37 4.87 -0.85
N VAL A 335 47.15 6.17 -0.64
CA VAL A 335 47.70 7.18 -1.55
C VAL A 335 49.22 7.19 -1.33
N LYS A 336 49.96 6.35 -2.07
CA LYS A 336 51.41 6.42 -2.13
C LYS A 336 51.78 7.74 -2.82
N LYS A 337 52.21 8.73 -2.04
CA LYS A 337 53.01 9.86 -2.55
C LYS A 337 54.23 9.30 -3.26
N ARG A 338 54.20 9.24 -4.60
CA ARG A 338 55.39 8.99 -5.43
C ARG A 338 56.26 10.26 -5.37
N HIS A 339 57.25 10.27 -4.49
CA HIS A 339 58.36 11.21 -4.59
C HIS A 339 59.11 10.96 -5.91
N LYS A 340 59.02 11.91 -6.85
CA LYS A 340 59.94 12.00 -8.00
C LYS A 340 61.36 12.21 -7.44
N ARG A 341 62.19 11.16 -7.46
CA ARG A 341 63.64 11.32 -7.40
C ARG A 341 64.13 11.71 -8.79
N THR A 342 64.42 12.99 -8.96
CA THR A 342 65.30 13.48 -10.01
C THR A 342 66.69 12.87 -9.79
N ARG A 343 67.20 12.11 -10.76
CA ARG A 343 68.64 11.81 -10.86
C ARG A 343 69.17 12.53 -12.09
N LYS A 344 69.92 13.60 -11.81
CA LYS A 344 70.95 14.13 -12.72
C LYS A 344 71.96 13.02 -13.00
N LYS A 345 72.27 12.78 -14.26
CA LYS A 345 73.63 12.89 -14.82
C LYS A 345 73.53 12.96 -16.33
#